data_AF-A0A8T5FYZ2-F1
#
_entry.id   AF-A0A8T5FYZ2-F1
#
_cell.length_a   1.000
_cell.length_b   1.000
_cell.length_c   1.000
_cell.angle_alpha   90.00
_cell.angle_beta   90.00
_cell.angle_gamma   90.00
#
_symmetry.space_group_name_H-M   'P 1'
#
loop_
_entity.id
_entity.type
_entity.pdbx_description
1 polymer ?
#
loop_
_entity_poly.entity_id
_entity_poly.type
_entity_poly.pdbx_seq_one_letter_code
_entity_poly.pdbx_strand_id
1 'polypeptide(L)'
;MKVNELGDKTKVTDITLKIVDKEEPRDVRGGELQVCNFTGEDDTGKVIIALWNDDIGKVSVGSSIKISNGWCSEYNGTLQLSPGKFGSMEVLS
;
A
#
# COMPACT_ATOMS: atom_id res chain seq x y z
N MET A 1 -9.01 -10.81 -0.70
CA MET A 1 -9.10 -10.32 0.68
C MET A 1 -9.65 -8.90 0.66
N LYS A 2 -10.26 -8.49 1.77
CA LYS A 2 -10.80 -7.16 2.04
C LYS A 2 -10.02 -6.47 3.15
N VAL A 3 -10.17 -5.15 3.26
CA VAL A 3 -9.48 -4.34 4.28
C VAL A 3 -9.84 -4.80 5.70
N ASN A 4 -11.10 -5.14 5.97
CA ASN A 4 -11.51 -5.62 7.31
C ASN A 4 -10.94 -6.99 7.71
N GLU A 5 -10.38 -7.75 6.77
CA GLU A 5 -9.70 -9.02 7.03
C GLU A 5 -8.20 -8.84 7.30
N LEU A 6 -7.68 -7.61 7.15
CA LEU A 6 -6.28 -7.29 7.41
C LEU A 6 -6.01 -7.23 8.91
N GLY A 7 -4.93 -7.88 9.33
CA GLY A 7 -4.41 -7.80 10.69
C GLY A 7 -2.89 -7.64 10.72
N ASP A 8 -2.33 -7.42 11.91
CA ASP A 8 -0.88 -7.38 12.07
C ASP A 8 -0.25 -8.71 11.62
N LYS A 9 0.90 -8.61 10.95
CA LYS A 9 1.70 -9.74 10.43
C LYS A 9 0.89 -10.72 9.58
N THR A 10 -0.01 -10.20 8.75
CA THR A 10 -0.87 -11.01 7.89
C THR A 10 -0.37 -11.00 6.45
N LYS A 11 -0.26 -12.19 5.86
CA LYS A 11 0.00 -12.33 4.42
C LYS A 11 -1.26 -12.01 3.63
N VAL A 12 -1.12 -11.15 2.63
CA VAL A 12 -2.22 -10.77 1.73
C VAL A 12 -2.03 -11.48 0.40
N THR A 13 -2.97 -12.35 0.02
CA THR A 13 -2.90 -13.08 -1.25
C THR A 13 -3.21 -12.16 -2.43
N ASP A 14 -4.38 -11.56 -2.42
CA ASP A 14 -4.84 -10.60 -3.42
C ASP A 14 -5.80 -9.60 -2.75
N ILE A 15 -5.56 -8.32 -2.94
CA ILE A 15 -6.45 -7.24 -2.49
C ILE A 15 -6.51 -6.14 -3.55
N THR A 16 -7.69 -5.58 -3.77
CA THR A 16 -7.91 -4.46 -4.70
C THR A 16 -8.39 -3.27 -3.91
N LEU A 17 -7.73 -2.13 -4.09
CA LEU A 17 -7.95 -0.91 -3.32
C LEU A 17 -8.05 0.27 -4.26
N LYS A 18 -8.96 1.19 -3.98
CA LYS A 18 -9.02 2.49 -4.64
C LYS A 18 -8.20 3.49 -3.83
N ILE A 19 -7.30 4.18 -4.49
CA ILE A 19 -6.50 5.22 -3.85
C ILE A 19 -7.32 6.48 -3.70
N VAL A 20 -7.45 6.95 -2.47
CA VAL A 20 -8.18 8.18 -2.14
C VAL A 20 -7.31 9.29 -1.62
N ASP A 21 -6.10 8.97 -1.18
CA ASP A 21 -5.15 9.98 -0.71
C ASP A 21 -3.70 9.57 -0.97
N LYS A 22 -2.82 10.57 -1.05
CA LYS A 22 -1.38 10.44 -1.26
C LYS A 22 -0.66 11.47 -0.40
N GLU A 23 0.15 10.99 0.54
CA GLU A 23 1.01 11.84 1.36
C GLU A 23 2.25 12.31 0.58
N GLU A 24 3.05 13.21 1.16
CA GLU A 24 4.32 13.61 0.58
C GLU A 24 5.36 12.47 0.67
N PRO A 25 6.09 12.15 -0.42
CA PRO A 25 7.18 11.19 -0.37
C PRO A 25 8.24 11.64 0.63
N ARG A 26 8.71 10.71 1.46
CA ARG A 26 9.78 10.92 2.43
C ARG A 26 11.04 10.16 2.03
N ASP A 27 12.18 10.81 2.22
CA ASP A 27 13.48 10.21 1.99
C ASP A 27 13.88 9.31 3.17
N VAL A 28 14.39 8.14 2.83
CA VAL A 28 14.87 7.11 3.76
C VAL A 28 16.33 6.84 3.41
N ARG A 29 17.15 6.55 4.43
CA ARG A 29 18.61 6.34 4.27
C ARG A 29 19.33 7.51 3.58
N GLY A 30 18.97 8.75 3.94
CA GLY A 30 19.66 9.94 3.40
C GLY A 30 19.39 10.21 1.92
N GLY A 31 18.27 9.71 1.37
CA GLY A 31 17.83 9.98 -0.01
C GLY A 31 18.05 8.82 -0.98
N GLU A 32 18.67 7.72 -0.56
CA GLU A 32 18.83 6.53 -1.42
C GLU A 32 17.52 5.80 -1.70
N LEU A 33 16.56 5.87 -0.77
CA LEU A 33 15.26 5.23 -0.89
C LEU A 33 14.18 6.26 -0.59
N GLN A 34 13.11 6.26 -1.38
CA GLN A 34 11.93 7.07 -1.10
C GLN A 34 10.78 6.16 -0.73
N VAL A 35 9.97 6.59 0.24
CA VAL A 35 8.72 5.92 0.60
C VAL A 35 7.60 6.94 0.64
N CYS A 36 6.43 6.57 0.14
CA CYS A 36 5.24 7.40 0.18
C CYS A 36 4.09 6.57 0.72
N ASN A 37 3.37 7.16 1.67
CA ASN A 37 2.14 6.58 2.19
C ASN A 37 0.97 6.99 1.27
N PHE A 38 0.12 6.03 0.95
CA PHE A 38 -1.13 6.24 0.24
C PHE A 38 -2.27 5.71 1.09
N THR A 39 -3.45 6.31 0.98
CA THR A 39 -4.66 5.73 1.59
C THR A 39 -5.42 4.98 0.51
N GLY A 40 -5.52 3.65 0.69
CA GLY A 40 -6.39 2.80 -0.11
C GLY A 40 -7.69 2.51 0.62
N GLU A 41 -8.80 2.50 -0.09
CA GLU A 41 -10.10 2.10 0.43
C GLU A 41 -10.74 1.00 -0.40
N ASP A 42 -11.52 0.16 0.28
CA ASP A 42 -12.50 -0.72 -0.33
C ASP A 42 -13.87 -0.50 0.33
N ASP A 43 -14.84 -1.35 -0.01
CA ASP A 43 -16.17 -1.39 0.57
C ASP A 43 -16.22 -1.74 2.07
N THR A 44 -15.12 -2.21 2.65
CA THR A 44 -15.03 -2.65 4.04
C THR A 44 -14.23 -1.72 4.94
N GLY A 45 -13.37 -0.86 4.39
CA GLY A 45 -12.60 0.08 5.18
C GLY A 45 -11.47 0.77 4.42
N LYS A 46 -10.55 1.37 5.19
CA LYS A 46 -9.37 2.08 4.69
C LYS A 46 -8.10 1.49 5.28
N VAL A 47 -7.02 1.48 4.49
CA VAL A 47 -5.70 1.01 4.90
C VAL A 47 -4.61 1.91 4.33
N ILE A 48 -3.52 2.08 5.07
CA ILE A 48 -2.34 2.78 4.58
C ILE A 48 -1.51 1.83 3.73
N ILE A 49 -1.06 2.31 2.58
CA ILE A 49 -0.23 1.56 1.64
C ILE A 49 1.12 2.26 1.56
N ALA A 50 2.19 1.55 1.89
CA ALA A 50 3.55 2.06 1.80
C ALA A 50 4.19 1.61 0.48
N LEU A 51 4.34 2.55 -0.46
CA LEU A 51 5.01 2.31 -1.75
C LEU A 51 6.41 2.92 -1.75
N TRP A 52 7.33 2.29 -2.49
CA TRP A 52 8.74 2.61 -2.47
C TRP A 52 9.25 3.02 -3.86
N ASN A 53 10.17 3.98 -3.89
CA ASN A 53 10.89 4.42 -5.09
C ASN A 53 9.96 4.65 -6.30
N ASP A 54 10.22 3.97 -7.42
CA ASP A 54 9.51 4.13 -8.68
C ASP A 54 8.00 3.80 -8.59
N ASP A 55 7.58 2.97 -7.63
CA ASP A 55 6.17 2.64 -7.46
C ASP A 55 5.34 3.84 -6.99
N ILE A 56 5.96 4.82 -6.34
CA ILE A 56 5.33 6.08 -5.89
C ILE A 56 4.82 6.89 -7.09
N GLY A 57 5.53 6.83 -8.22
CA GLY A 57 5.18 7.56 -9.45
C GLY A 57 4.10 6.87 -10.29
N LYS A 58 3.90 5.56 -10.12
CA LYS A 58 2.92 4.77 -10.89
C LYS A 58 1.49 4.97 -10.39
N VAL A 59 1.33 5.37 -9.14
CA VAL A 59 0.04 5.42 -8.45
C VAL A 59 -0.37 6.86 -8.19
N SER A 60 -1.62 7.17 -8.54
CA SER A 60 -2.25 8.48 -8.35
C SER A 60 -3.54 8.37 -7.55
N VAL A 61 -3.97 9.47 -6.94
CA VAL A 61 -5.28 9.55 -6.31
C VAL A 61 -6.37 9.31 -7.36
N GLY A 62 -7.32 8.44 -7.04
CA GLY A 62 -8.37 7.98 -7.94
C GLY A 62 -8.04 6.68 -8.68
N SER A 63 -6.77 6.26 -8.74
CA SER A 63 -6.39 4.98 -9.33
C SER A 63 -6.90 3.80 -8.51
N SER A 64 -7.26 2.71 -9.18
CA SER A 64 -7.47 1.42 -8.52
C SER A 64 -6.18 0.61 -8.63
N ILE A 65 -5.75 -0.02 -7.55
CA ILE A 65 -4.57 -0.88 -7.56
C ILE A 65 -4.92 -2.26 -7.04
N LYS A 66 -4.22 -3.27 -7.55
CA LYS A 66 -4.25 -4.63 -7.06
C LYS A 66 -2.89 -4.98 -6.48
N ILE A 67 -2.88 -5.43 -5.24
CA ILE A 67 -1.68 -5.96 -4.57
C ILE A 67 -1.83 -7.47 -4.46
N SER A 68 -0.83 -8.20 -4.94
CA SER A 68 -0.77 -9.66 -4.86
C SER A 68 0.46 -10.11 -4.09
N ASN A 69 0.33 -11.14 -3.27
CA ASN A 69 1.36 -11.63 -2.33
C ASN A 69 1.95 -10.54 -1.42
N GLY A 70 1.11 -9.57 -1.03
CA GLY A 70 1.48 -8.49 -0.13
C GLY A 70 1.63 -8.92 1.33
N TRP A 71 2.04 -7.95 2.14
CA TRP A 71 2.24 -8.07 3.57
C TRP A 71 1.58 -6.90 4.28
N CYS A 72 0.72 -7.22 5.25
CA CYS A 72 0.16 -6.24 6.18
C CYS A 72 0.86 -6.34 7.52
N SER A 73 1.33 -5.21 8.04
CA SER A 73 1.93 -5.10 9.37
C SER A 73 1.47 -3.82 10.05
N GLU A 74 1.35 -3.85 11.37
CA GLU A 74 1.09 -2.64 12.14
C GLU A 74 2.39 -1.87 12.37
N TYR A 75 2.38 -0.58 12.08
CA TYR A 75 3.46 0.33 12.38
C TYR A 75 2.90 1.54 13.14
N ASN A 76 3.40 1.79 14.35
CA ASN A 76 2.93 2.86 15.25
C ASN A 76 1.39 2.90 15.41
N GLY A 77 0.75 1.73 15.57
CA GLY A 77 -0.70 1.62 15.76
C GLY A 77 -1.52 1.75 14.48
N THR A 78 -0.88 1.83 13.30
CA THR A 78 -1.58 1.91 12.01
C THR A 78 -1.22 0.72 11.14
N LEU A 79 -2.23 0.03 10.59
CA LEU A 79 -2.01 -1.05 9.63
C LEU A 79 -1.44 -0.49 8.32
N GLN A 80 -0.31 -1.06 7.91
CA GLN A 80 0.37 -0.74 6.67
C GLN A 80 0.45 -1.95 5.76
N LEU A 81 -0.06 -1.79 4.55
CA LEU A 81 0.02 -2.76 3.48
C LEU A 81 1.18 -2.41 2.55
N SER A 82 1.94 -3.43 2.16
CA SER A 82 2.95 -3.30 1.10
C SER A 82 2.96 -4.55 0.22
N PRO A 83 3.36 -4.46 -1.05
CA PRO A 83 3.62 -5.66 -1.86
C PRO A 83 4.78 -6.51 -1.29
N GLY A 84 5.68 -5.93 -0.49
CA GLY A 84 6.80 -6.65 0.09
C GLY A 84 7.80 -7.17 -0.96
N LYS A 85 8.73 -8.04 -0.54
CA LYS A 85 9.81 -8.53 -1.41
C LYS A 85 9.34 -9.48 -2.53
N PHE A 86 8.26 -10.23 -2.29
CA PHE A 86 7.77 -11.29 -3.17
C PHE A 86 6.39 -11.00 -3.77
N GLY A 87 5.79 -9.86 -3.43
CA GLY A 87 4.53 -9.44 -4.01
C GLY A 87 4.70 -8.50 -5.18
N SER A 88 3.59 -8.24 -5.82
CA SER A 88 3.46 -7.33 -6.95
C SER A 88 2.34 -6.35 -6.70
N MET A 89 2.43 -5.21 -7.37
CA MET A 89 1.38 -4.19 -7.39
C MET A 89 1.11 -3.81 -8.84
N GLU A 90 -0.17 -3.83 -9.21
CA GLU A 90 -0.66 -3.51 -10.54
C GLU A 90 -1.67 -2.37 -10.45
N VAL A 91 -1.55 -1.39 -11.34
CA VAL A 91 -2.55 -0.33 -11.45
C VAL A 91 -3.63 -0.80 -12.41
N LEU A 92 -4.86 -0.88 -11.91
CA LEU A 92 -6.05 -1.17 -12.70
C LEU A 92 -6.56 0.17 -13.26
N SER A 93 -6.44 0.31 -14.57
CA SER A 93 -6.93 1.43 -15.38
C SER A 93 -8.46 1.42 -15.51
#